data_AF-A0A2E5DAE4-F1
#
_entry.id   AF-A0A2E5DAE4-F1
#
_cell.length_a   1.000
_cell.length_b   1.000
_cell.length_c   1.000
_cell.angle_alpha   90.00
_cell.angle_beta   90.00
_cell.angle_gamma   90.00
#
_symmetry.space_group_name_H-M   'P 1'
#
loop_
_entity.id
_entity.type
_entity.pdbx_description
1 polymer ?
#
loop_
_entity_poly.entity_id
_entity_poly.type
_entity_poly.pdbx_seq_one_letter_code
_entity_poly.pdbx_strand_id
1 'polypeptide(L)'
;MGFWKLIGMEELIEAMAKAIKAREALPPMPDDLDLDQAYGVQKALVDKVAGSAIAGLKAGMTAAAGQKQFGLTHPLIGSLYESGRLTPGTGLVAAAGVSLECEIGVVIDGEGNPKSAGPVIEVPRMAWADPADATGVNLTACNIAADRYIVGTQLPFRDDYADIHITLTRDGETVCQAPATDALGGPQDALAWMLDEAALRGLEIRDGMLLITGACGGIHPALPGAYRANYGELGSIEFTVEE
;
A
#
# COMPACT_ATOMS: atom_id res chain seq x y z
N MET A 1 -29.19 11.34 8.50
CA MET A 1 -28.76 10.51 9.65
C MET A 1 -28.02 9.34 9.04
N GLY A 2 -26.68 9.31 9.18
CA GLY A 2 -25.81 8.43 8.37
C GLY A 2 -26.09 6.94 8.56
N PHE A 3 -25.85 6.16 7.51
CA PHE A 3 -26.11 4.72 7.43
C PHE A 3 -25.42 3.91 8.56
N TRP A 4 -24.22 4.32 9.01
CA TRP A 4 -23.51 3.71 10.15
C TRP A 4 -24.15 3.98 11.51
N LYS A 5 -24.99 5.03 11.66
CA LYS A 5 -25.75 5.23 12.90
C LYS A 5 -26.87 4.20 13.06
N LEU A 6 -27.18 3.42 12.02
CA LEU A 6 -28.18 2.35 12.03
C LEU A 6 -27.58 0.95 12.21
N ILE A 7 -26.40 0.67 11.65
CA ILE A 7 -25.67 -0.62 11.79
C ILE A 7 -24.65 -0.62 12.94
N GLY A 8 -24.20 0.56 13.38
CA GLY A 8 -23.12 0.68 14.37
C GLY A 8 -21.74 0.45 13.75
N MET A 9 -20.72 1.06 14.36
CA MET A 9 -19.34 1.02 13.85
C MET A 9 -18.76 -0.40 13.81
N GLU A 10 -19.10 -1.24 14.78
CA GLU A 10 -18.63 -2.63 14.87
C GLU A 10 -19.13 -3.47 13.68
N GLU A 11 -20.42 -3.35 13.32
CA GLU A 11 -21.01 -4.08 12.20
C GLU A 11 -20.40 -3.65 10.86
N LEU A 12 -20.10 -2.34 10.70
CA LEU A 12 -19.37 -1.84 9.54
C LEU A 12 -17.97 -2.47 9.43
N ILE A 13 -17.19 -2.48 10.52
CA ILE A 13 -15.83 -3.06 10.53
C ILE A 13 -15.89 -4.56 10.21
N GLU A 14 -16.90 -5.28 10.71
CA GLU A 14 -17.12 -6.69 10.38
C GLU A 14 -17.44 -6.91 8.90
N ALA A 15 -18.32 -6.08 8.34
CA ALA A 15 -18.65 -6.12 6.92
C ALA A 15 -17.43 -5.82 6.03
N MET A 16 -16.62 -4.81 6.39
CA MET A 16 -15.37 -4.48 5.70
C MET A 16 -14.37 -5.64 5.77
N ALA A 17 -14.15 -6.21 6.97
CA ALA A 17 -13.23 -7.33 7.15
C ALA A 17 -13.67 -8.56 6.35
N LYS A 18 -14.97 -8.86 6.33
CA LYS A 18 -15.54 -9.93 5.51
C LYS A 18 -15.31 -9.68 4.02
N ALA A 19 -15.59 -8.46 3.53
CA ALA A 19 -15.38 -8.10 2.13
C ALA A 19 -13.92 -8.24 1.71
N ILE A 20 -12.98 -7.75 2.52
CA ILE A 20 -11.53 -7.85 2.26
C ILE A 20 -11.10 -9.32 2.17
N LYS A 21 -11.47 -10.15 3.16
CA LYS A 21 -11.13 -11.59 3.17
C LYS A 21 -11.78 -12.35 2.00
N ALA A 22 -13.01 -11.99 1.64
CA ALA A 22 -13.74 -12.58 0.53
C ALA A 22 -13.33 -12.02 -0.84
N ARG A 23 -12.44 -11.01 -0.87
CA ARG A 23 -12.04 -10.34 -2.11
C ARG A 23 -13.23 -9.71 -2.84
N GLU A 24 -14.15 -9.11 -2.11
CA GLU A 24 -15.36 -8.43 -2.59
C GLU A 24 -15.27 -6.90 -2.42
N ALA A 25 -16.25 -6.17 -2.95
CA ALA A 25 -16.33 -4.73 -2.76
C ALA A 25 -16.62 -4.38 -1.29
N LEU A 26 -15.98 -3.32 -0.80
CA LEU A 26 -16.24 -2.73 0.50
C LEU A 26 -17.71 -2.28 0.58
N PRO A 27 -18.36 -2.44 1.75
CA PRO A 27 -19.72 -1.97 1.96
C PRO A 27 -19.80 -0.44 1.81
N PRO A 28 -21.02 0.13 1.69
CA PRO A 28 -21.21 1.58 1.74
C PRO A 28 -20.55 2.18 2.97
N MET A 29 -19.76 3.22 2.75
CA MET A 29 -18.91 3.83 3.77
C MET A 29 -19.54 5.08 4.38
N PRO A 30 -19.01 5.52 5.53
CA PRO A 30 -19.41 6.77 6.12
C PRO A 30 -18.98 8.03 5.36
N ASP A 31 -19.82 9.08 5.46
CA ASP A 31 -19.55 10.42 4.93
C ASP A 31 -19.15 11.46 5.99
N ASP A 32 -19.26 11.12 7.28
CA ASP A 32 -19.00 12.03 8.42
C ASP A 32 -17.79 11.66 9.28
N LEU A 33 -16.97 10.70 8.86
CA LEU A 33 -15.72 10.39 9.55
C LEU A 33 -14.71 11.53 9.40
N ASP A 34 -14.02 11.83 10.49
CA ASP A 34 -12.75 12.55 10.42
C ASP A 34 -11.56 11.57 10.29
N LEU A 35 -10.38 12.12 10.05
CA LEU A 35 -9.18 11.32 9.80
C LEU A 35 -8.75 10.50 11.02
N ASP A 36 -8.88 11.04 12.23
CA ASP A 36 -8.50 10.33 13.46
C ASP A 36 -9.45 9.17 13.75
N GLN A 37 -10.74 9.37 13.53
CA GLN A 37 -11.73 8.30 13.57
C GLN A 37 -11.44 7.23 12.52
N ALA A 38 -11.04 7.61 11.30
CA ALA A 38 -10.66 6.67 10.26
C ALA A 38 -9.45 5.80 10.65
N TYR A 39 -8.42 6.37 11.29
CA TYR A 39 -7.32 5.59 11.86
C TYR A 39 -7.79 4.63 12.98
N GLY A 40 -8.77 5.04 13.79
CA GLY A 40 -9.42 4.15 14.76
C GLY A 40 -10.12 2.96 14.11
N VAL A 41 -10.87 3.21 13.02
CA VAL A 41 -11.52 2.17 12.21
C VAL A 41 -10.49 1.25 11.56
N GLN A 42 -9.44 1.82 10.97
CA GLN A 42 -8.34 1.08 10.36
C GLN A 42 -7.71 0.10 11.34
N LYS A 43 -7.40 0.55 12.56
CA LYS A 43 -6.79 -0.30 13.58
C LYS A 43 -7.67 -1.51 13.91
N ALA A 44 -8.97 -1.29 14.10
CA ALA A 44 -9.93 -2.36 14.39
C ALA A 44 -10.12 -3.30 13.18
N LEU A 45 -10.14 -2.75 11.97
CA LEU A 45 -10.22 -3.51 10.73
C LEU A 45 -9.01 -4.44 10.55
N VAL A 46 -7.80 -3.90 10.71
CA VAL A 46 -6.54 -4.65 10.59
C VAL A 46 -6.52 -5.82 11.58
N ASP A 47 -6.94 -5.59 12.83
CA ASP A 47 -7.06 -6.66 13.83
C ASP A 47 -8.05 -7.76 13.41
N LYS A 48 -9.23 -7.39 12.87
CA LYS A 48 -10.18 -8.38 12.35
C LYS A 48 -9.68 -9.12 11.11
N VAL A 49 -8.91 -8.46 10.24
CA VAL A 49 -8.41 -9.04 8.98
C VAL A 49 -7.24 -9.99 9.23
N ALA A 50 -6.22 -9.51 9.95
CA ALA A 50 -4.93 -10.19 10.10
C ALA A 50 -4.53 -10.48 11.55
N GLY A 51 -5.15 -9.85 12.54
CA GLY A 51 -4.72 -9.94 13.93
C GLY A 51 -3.25 -9.51 14.07
N SER A 52 -2.42 -10.37 14.67
CA SER A 52 -0.98 -10.13 14.80
C SER A 52 -0.15 -10.45 13.55
N ALA A 53 -0.75 -10.98 12.48
CA ALA A 53 -0.07 -11.38 11.25
C ALA A 53 0.19 -10.21 10.29
N ILE A 54 0.90 -9.20 10.80
CA ILE A 54 1.35 -8.01 10.05
C ILE A 54 2.80 -8.21 9.62
N ALA A 55 3.10 -7.98 8.35
CA ALA A 55 4.44 -8.11 7.78
C ALA A 55 5.23 -6.79 7.82
N GLY A 56 4.53 -5.66 7.96
CA GLY A 56 5.11 -4.38 7.62
C GLY A 56 4.13 -3.22 7.59
N LEU A 57 4.60 -2.08 7.11
CA LEU A 57 3.83 -0.86 6.93
C LEU A 57 3.91 -0.37 5.49
N LYS A 58 2.94 0.44 5.07
CA LYS A 58 2.89 1.05 3.74
C LYS A 58 2.60 2.54 3.82
N ALA A 59 3.34 3.34 3.05
CA ALA A 59 3.04 4.75 2.84
C ALA A 59 2.09 4.89 1.64
N GLY A 60 1.02 5.66 1.80
CA GLY A 60 0.08 5.97 0.73
C GLY A 60 -0.12 7.47 0.60
N MET A 61 -0.66 7.92 -0.55
CA MET A 61 -0.89 9.34 -0.81
C MET A 61 0.38 10.18 -0.62
N THR A 62 1.52 9.66 -1.07
CA THR A 62 2.84 10.28 -0.90
C THR A 62 3.05 11.52 -1.78
N ALA A 63 2.36 11.57 -2.93
CA ALA A 63 2.39 12.72 -3.82
C ALA A 63 1.44 13.86 -3.37
N ALA A 64 1.95 15.09 -3.27
CA ALA A 64 1.18 16.27 -2.86
C ALA A 64 -0.06 16.53 -3.74
N ALA A 65 0.03 16.22 -5.04
CA ALA A 65 -1.11 16.33 -5.96
C ALA A 65 -2.25 15.38 -5.56
N GLY A 66 -1.92 14.13 -5.23
CA GLY A 66 -2.87 13.12 -4.75
C GLY A 66 -3.47 13.51 -3.40
N GLN A 67 -2.67 14.01 -2.48
CA GLN A 67 -3.15 14.51 -1.18
C GLN A 67 -4.22 15.60 -1.37
N LYS A 68 -3.92 16.61 -2.20
CA LYS A 68 -4.86 17.70 -2.49
C LYS A 68 -6.16 17.21 -3.14
N GLN A 69 -6.07 16.28 -4.09
CA GLN A 69 -7.25 15.71 -4.74
C GLN A 69 -8.18 15.00 -3.76
N PHE A 70 -7.61 14.36 -2.73
CA PHE A 70 -8.36 13.61 -1.72
C PHE A 70 -8.61 14.40 -0.43
N GLY A 71 -8.32 15.71 -0.41
CA GLY A 71 -8.55 16.57 0.74
C GLY A 71 -7.62 16.29 1.94
N LEU A 72 -6.47 15.66 1.69
CA LEU A 72 -5.48 15.33 2.70
C LEU A 72 -4.41 16.44 2.79
N THR A 73 -3.85 16.61 3.98
CA THR A 73 -2.77 17.58 4.26
C THR A 73 -1.40 16.92 4.47
N HIS A 74 -1.37 15.59 4.54
CA HIS A 74 -0.17 14.79 4.71
C HIS A 74 -0.37 13.38 4.10
N PRO A 75 0.69 12.59 3.91
CA PRO A 75 0.57 11.20 3.47
C PRO A 75 -0.13 10.32 4.52
N LEU A 76 -0.54 9.12 4.12
CA LEU A 76 -1.23 8.14 4.97
C LEU A 76 -0.33 6.94 5.26
N ILE A 77 -0.52 6.28 6.40
CA ILE A 77 0.20 5.04 6.76
C ILE A 77 -0.78 3.89 6.97
N GLY A 78 -0.41 2.72 6.48
CA GLY A 78 -1.18 1.50 6.64
C GLY A 78 -0.33 0.29 6.96
N SER A 79 -0.98 -0.86 7.14
CA SER A 79 -0.36 -2.12 7.51
C SER A 79 -0.34 -3.09 6.33
N LEU A 80 0.78 -3.78 6.14
CA LEU A 80 0.92 -4.88 5.20
C LEU A 80 0.52 -6.20 5.89
N TYR A 81 -0.40 -6.93 5.29
CA TYR A 81 -0.78 -8.26 5.79
C TYR A 81 0.28 -9.30 5.41
N GLU A 82 0.62 -10.22 6.31
CA GLU A 82 1.50 -11.37 5.99
C GLU A 82 0.92 -12.22 4.86
N SER A 83 -0.41 -12.42 4.87
CA SER A 83 -1.14 -13.16 3.83
C SER A 83 -1.13 -12.47 2.46
N GLY A 84 -0.78 -11.19 2.40
CA GLY A 84 -0.68 -10.42 1.15
C GLY A 84 0.64 -10.61 0.42
N ARG A 85 1.65 -11.21 1.07
CA ARG A 85 2.99 -11.37 0.50
C ARG A 85 3.00 -12.40 -0.61
N LEU A 86 3.54 -12.00 -1.76
CA LEU A 86 3.75 -12.83 -2.93
C LEU A 86 5.23 -12.85 -3.33
N THR A 87 5.60 -13.82 -4.17
CA THR A 87 6.95 -13.98 -4.71
C THR A 87 6.99 -13.59 -6.18
N PRO A 88 8.16 -13.16 -6.72
CA PRO A 88 8.32 -12.98 -8.16
C PRO A 88 7.90 -14.24 -8.94
N GLY A 89 7.29 -14.04 -10.10
CA GLY A 89 6.71 -15.09 -10.93
C GLY A 89 5.27 -15.48 -10.57
N THR A 90 4.67 -14.92 -9.52
CA THR A 90 3.26 -15.16 -9.18
C THR A 90 2.32 -14.58 -10.25
N GLY A 91 1.30 -15.36 -10.63
CA GLY A 91 0.17 -14.88 -11.41
C GLY A 91 -0.85 -14.15 -10.54
N LEU A 92 -1.20 -12.93 -10.95
CA LEU A 92 -2.30 -12.13 -10.41
C LEU A 92 -3.55 -12.30 -11.28
N VAL A 93 -4.70 -11.91 -10.76
CA VAL A 93 -5.97 -11.93 -11.51
C VAL A 93 -6.44 -10.49 -11.66
N ALA A 94 -6.76 -10.09 -12.89
CA ALA A 94 -7.35 -8.81 -13.18
C ALA A 94 -8.74 -8.73 -12.53
N ALA A 95 -9.02 -7.63 -11.83
CA ALA A 95 -10.34 -7.38 -11.28
C ALA A 95 -10.57 -5.88 -11.11
N ALA A 96 -11.85 -5.48 -11.06
CA ALA A 96 -12.22 -4.11 -10.76
C ALA A 96 -11.57 -3.64 -9.45
N GLY A 97 -10.97 -2.45 -9.49
CA GLY A 97 -10.28 -1.84 -8.36
C GLY A 97 -8.87 -2.37 -8.08
N VAL A 98 -8.40 -3.41 -8.75
CA VAL A 98 -7.03 -3.90 -8.60
C VAL A 98 -6.08 -3.05 -9.44
N SER A 99 -5.06 -2.51 -8.80
CA SER A 99 -4.02 -1.71 -9.44
C SER A 99 -2.63 -2.23 -9.12
N LEU A 100 -1.62 -1.66 -9.76
CA LEU A 100 -0.20 -1.97 -9.62
C LEU A 100 0.53 -0.67 -9.31
N GLU A 101 1.41 -0.73 -8.33
CA GLU A 101 2.30 0.37 -7.94
C GLU A 101 3.72 -0.16 -7.83
N CYS A 102 4.70 0.58 -8.37
CA CYS A 102 6.10 0.26 -8.20
C CYS A 102 6.64 0.98 -6.97
N GLU A 103 7.28 0.27 -6.05
CA GLU A 103 7.79 0.85 -4.81
C GLU A 103 9.19 0.33 -4.46
N ILE A 104 9.87 1.05 -3.59
CA ILE A 104 11.01 0.52 -2.85
C ILE A 104 10.50 -0.01 -1.51
N GLY A 105 10.85 -1.25 -1.19
CA GLY A 105 10.63 -1.83 0.12
C GLY A 105 11.91 -1.80 0.94
N VAL A 106 11.84 -1.28 2.17
CA VAL A 106 12.92 -1.23 3.15
C VAL A 106 12.64 -2.21 4.28
N VAL A 107 13.58 -3.11 4.56
CA VAL A 107 13.51 -3.99 5.73
C VAL A 107 14.25 -3.33 6.88
N ILE A 108 13.62 -3.28 8.05
CA ILE A 108 14.17 -2.64 9.25
C ILE A 108 14.47 -3.64 10.37
N ASP A 109 15.25 -3.21 11.35
CA ASP A 109 15.41 -3.91 12.63
C ASP A 109 14.38 -3.49 13.68
N GLY A 110 14.47 -4.08 14.88
CA GLY A 110 13.56 -3.78 15.99
C GLY A 110 13.69 -2.37 16.58
N GLU A 111 14.70 -1.60 16.18
CA GLU A 111 14.90 -0.19 16.56
C GLU A 111 14.48 0.76 15.44
N GLY A 112 14.06 0.23 14.28
CA GLY A 112 13.71 1.02 13.10
C GLY A 112 14.90 1.30 12.17
N ASN A 113 16.10 0.78 12.44
CA ASN A 113 17.24 1.01 11.57
C ASN A 113 17.09 0.20 10.27
N PRO A 114 17.38 0.79 9.10
CA PRO A 114 17.29 0.06 7.85
C PRO A 114 18.40 -0.99 7.71
N LYS A 115 18.02 -2.20 7.30
CA LYS A 115 18.91 -3.34 7.01
C LYS A 115 19.13 -3.51 5.52
N SER A 116 18.05 -3.48 4.74
CA SER A 116 18.07 -3.70 3.30
C SER A 116 17.00 -2.89 2.60
N ALA A 117 17.18 -2.67 1.29
CA ALA A 117 16.08 -2.23 0.43
C ALA A 117 16.07 -3.00 -0.89
N GLY A 118 14.93 -3.01 -1.54
CA GLY A 118 14.79 -3.64 -2.85
C GLY A 118 13.42 -3.45 -3.49
N PRO A 119 13.22 -4.03 -4.68
CA PRO A 119 12.00 -3.86 -5.46
C PRO A 119 10.76 -4.39 -4.74
N VAL A 120 9.66 -3.65 -4.82
CA VAL A 120 8.32 -4.14 -4.44
C VAL A 120 7.30 -3.73 -5.50
N ILE A 121 6.39 -4.64 -5.84
CA ILE A 121 5.15 -4.28 -6.53
C ILE A 121 4.02 -4.31 -5.52
N GLU A 122 3.44 -3.16 -5.21
CA GLU A 122 2.19 -3.14 -4.46
C GLU A 122 1.01 -3.42 -5.40
N VAL A 123 0.03 -4.17 -4.88
CA VAL A 123 -1.18 -4.54 -5.59
C VAL A 123 -2.39 -4.10 -4.75
N PRO A 124 -2.67 -2.80 -4.65
CA PRO A 124 -3.80 -2.31 -3.88
C PRO A 124 -5.12 -2.69 -4.54
N ARG A 125 -6.18 -2.79 -3.73
CA ARG A 125 -7.53 -3.07 -4.22
C ARG A 125 -8.55 -2.08 -3.70
N MET A 126 -8.94 -1.16 -4.58
CA MET A 126 -9.99 -0.17 -4.36
C MET A 126 -11.30 -0.62 -4.99
N ALA A 127 -12.00 -1.55 -4.33
CA ALA A 127 -13.33 -1.99 -4.75
C ALA A 127 -14.37 -1.44 -3.77
N TRP A 128 -15.15 -0.45 -4.21
CA TRP A 128 -16.21 0.18 -3.42
C TRP A 128 -17.59 -0.22 -3.95
N ALA A 129 -18.55 -0.46 -3.04
CA ALA A 129 -19.95 -0.62 -3.45
C ALA A 129 -20.52 0.67 -4.05
N ASP A 130 -20.13 1.83 -3.52
CA ASP A 130 -20.42 3.15 -4.06
C ASP A 130 -19.11 3.86 -4.44
N PRO A 131 -18.89 4.22 -5.72
CA PRO A 131 -17.70 4.98 -6.13
C PRO A 131 -17.51 6.32 -5.43
N ALA A 132 -18.57 6.94 -4.89
CA ALA A 132 -18.48 8.18 -4.13
C ALA A 132 -17.72 8.02 -2.80
N ASP A 133 -17.58 6.78 -2.31
CA ASP A 133 -16.90 6.46 -1.06
C ASP A 133 -15.37 6.50 -1.17
N ALA A 134 -14.81 6.68 -2.37
CA ALA A 134 -13.38 6.77 -2.63
C ALA A 134 -12.77 8.12 -2.17
N THR A 135 -12.87 8.41 -0.87
CA THR A 135 -12.33 9.61 -0.22
C THR A 135 -11.03 9.31 0.54
N GLY A 136 -10.23 10.34 0.88
CA GLY A 136 -8.99 10.15 1.64
C GLY A 136 -9.24 9.57 3.04
N VAL A 137 -10.34 9.98 3.67
CA VAL A 137 -10.76 9.47 4.98
C VAL A 137 -11.17 7.99 4.89
N ASN A 138 -12.00 7.62 3.91
CA ASN A 138 -12.43 6.24 3.75
C ASN A 138 -11.30 5.32 3.30
N LEU A 139 -10.35 5.83 2.50
CA LEU A 139 -9.10 5.14 2.19
C LEU A 139 -8.30 4.85 3.45
N THR A 140 -8.19 5.81 4.37
CA THR A 140 -7.53 5.60 5.67
C THR A 140 -8.24 4.49 6.45
N ALA A 141 -9.57 4.57 6.56
CA ALA A 141 -10.39 3.60 7.27
C ALA A 141 -10.25 2.17 6.71
N CYS A 142 -10.09 2.00 5.39
CA CYS A 142 -9.94 0.70 4.74
C CYS A 142 -8.48 0.23 4.61
N ASN A 143 -7.58 0.71 5.49
CA ASN A 143 -6.16 0.36 5.49
C ASN A 143 -5.45 0.68 4.15
N ILE A 144 -5.81 1.82 3.55
CA ILE A 144 -5.25 2.35 2.30
C ILE A 144 -5.26 1.27 1.21
N ALA A 145 -6.38 0.56 1.08
CA ALA A 145 -6.59 -0.47 0.06
C ALA A 145 -5.54 -1.60 0.06
N ALA A 146 -4.85 -1.85 1.18
CA ALA A 146 -3.85 -2.92 1.28
C ALA A 146 -4.49 -4.29 0.96
N ASP A 147 -3.88 -5.01 0.02
CA ASP A 147 -4.33 -6.35 -0.39
C ASP A 147 -3.15 -7.29 -0.58
N ARG A 148 -2.35 -7.09 -1.64
CA ARG A 148 -1.21 -7.95 -1.97
C ARG A 148 0.02 -7.14 -2.35
N TYR A 149 1.18 -7.77 -2.30
CA TYR A 149 2.44 -7.17 -2.72
C TYR A 149 3.46 -8.25 -3.07
N ILE A 150 4.28 -8.00 -4.10
CA ILE A 150 5.35 -8.89 -4.54
C ILE A 150 6.68 -8.31 -4.07
N VAL A 151 7.47 -9.09 -3.32
CA VAL A 151 8.77 -8.65 -2.80
C VAL A 151 9.90 -9.23 -3.63
N GLY A 152 10.70 -8.36 -4.24
CA GLY A 152 11.90 -8.73 -4.98
C GLY A 152 13.11 -8.98 -4.08
N THR A 153 14.28 -9.14 -4.71
CA THR A 153 15.55 -9.29 -4.00
C THR A 153 15.84 -8.08 -3.13
N GLN A 154 16.27 -8.33 -1.89
CA GLN A 154 16.70 -7.30 -0.95
C GLN A 154 18.22 -7.21 -0.94
N LEU A 155 18.76 -6.00 -1.09
CA LEU A 155 20.18 -5.70 -1.04
C LEU A 155 20.48 -4.82 0.20
N PRO A 156 21.72 -4.82 0.71
CA PRO A 156 22.10 -3.94 1.83
C PRO A 156 21.62 -2.50 1.59
N PHE A 157 21.09 -1.87 2.64
CA PHE A 157 20.60 -0.51 2.54
C PHE A 157 21.73 0.45 2.14
N ARG A 158 21.41 1.44 1.29
CA ARG A 158 22.35 2.41 0.73
C ARG A 158 22.07 3.79 1.31
N ASP A 159 23.08 4.66 1.27
CA ASP A 159 22.93 6.06 1.68
C ASP A 159 22.11 6.90 0.68
N ASP A 160 22.00 6.46 -0.59
CA ASP A 160 21.27 7.14 -1.66
C ASP A 160 20.77 6.16 -2.74
N TYR A 161 19.62 6.51 -3.34
CA TYR A 161 18.92 5.80 -4.42
C TYR A 161 18.56 6.71 -5.62
N ALA A 162 19.07 7.96 -5.70
CA ALA A 162 18.78 8.89 -6.79
C ALA A 162 19.23 8.39 -8.18
N ASP A 163 20.18 7.45 -8.23
CA ASP A 163 20.62 6.77 -9.44
C ASP A 163 19.63 5.70 -9.93
N ILE A 164 18.74 5.20 -9.06
CA ILE A 164 17.80 4.14 -9.39
C ILE A 164 16.60 4.71 -10.15
N HIS A 165 16.42 4.22 -11.37
CA HIS A 165 15.25 4.47 -12.19
C HIS A 165 14.45 3.19 -12.37
N ILE A 166 13.15 3.31 -12.08
CA ILE A 166 12.19 2.22 -12.15
C ILE A 166 11.49 2.28 -13.50
N THR A 167 11.34 1.14 -14.16
CA THR A 167 10.57 0.99 -15.40
C THR A 167 9.66 -0.22 -15.29
N LEU A 168 8.35 0.00 -15.37
CA LEU A 168 7.36 -1.05 -15.49
C LEU A 168 6.98 -1.23 -16.96
N THR A 169 7.08 -2.45 -17.46
CA THR A 169 6.61 -2.83 -18.79
C THR A 169 5.55 -3.92 -18.72
N ARG A 170 4.59 -3.89 -19.64
CA ARG A 170 3.61 -4.95 -19.91
C ARG A 170 3.73 -5.37 -21.37
N ASP A 171 3.97 -6.66 -21.61
CA ASP A 171 4.13 -7.23 -22.96
C ASP A 171 5.14 -6.48 -23.83
N GLY A 172 6.20 -5.96 -23.19
CA GLY A 172 7.25 -5.17 -23.84
C GLY A 172 6.95 -3.68 -24.01
N GLU A 173 5.73 -3.22 -23.71
CA GLU A 173 5.35 -1.81 -23.74
C GLU A 173 5.53 -1.15 -22.37
N THR A 174 6.08 0.06 -22.34
CA THR A 174 6.26 0.84 -21.10
C THR A 174 4.91 1.27 -20.53
N VAL A 175 4.66 0.91 -19.28
CA VAL A 175 3.51 1.36 -18.48
C VAL A 175 3.87 2.64 -17.72
N CYS A 176 5.00 2.64 -17.01
CA CYS A 176 5.51 3.82 -16.32
C CYS A 176 7.04 3.80 -16.18
N GLN A 177 7.59 4.99 -15.96
CA GLN A 177 8.99 5.20 -15.60
C GLN A 177 9.08 6.31 -14.56
N ALA A 178 9.86 6.10 -13.51
CA ALA A 178 10.05 7.08 -12.44
C ALA A 178 11.37 6.83 -11.70
N PRO A 179 11.98 7.87 -11.10
CA PRO A 179 13.09 7.65 -10.17
C PRO A 179 12.57 6.99 -8.88
N ALA A 180 13.44 6.26 -8.18
CA ALA A 180 13.12 5.71 -6.85
C ALA A 180 12.90 6.79 -5.77
N THR A 181 13.21 8.05 -6.09
CA THR A 181 13.00 9.23 -5.24
C THR A 181 11.65 9.91 -5.44
N ASP A 182 10.80 9.39 -6.34
CA ASP A 182 9.49 9.96 -6.65
C ASP A 182 8.55 9.96 -5.42
N ALA A 183 8.62 8.92 -4.61
CA ALA A 183 7.84 8.81 -3.38
C ALA A 183 8.60 9.44 -2.19
N LEU A 184 8.03 10.50 -1.61
CA LEU A 184 8.52 11.19 -0.41
C LEU A 184 9.99 11.64 -0.46
N GLY A 185 10.59 11.81 -1.64
CA GLY A 185 11.99 12.18 -1.78
C GLY A 185 12.96 10.99 -1.81
N GLY A 186 12.47 9.77 -1.57
CA GLY A 186 13.23 8.53 -1.65
C GLY A 186 13.20 7.69 -0.38
N PRO A 187 13.84 6.51 -0.39
CA PRO A 187 13.69 5.52 0.67
C PRO A 187 14.12 6.02 2.06
N GLN A 188 15.11 6.91 2.16
CA GLN A 188 15.58 7.48 3.42
C GLN A 188 14.52 8.40 4.05
N ASP A 189 14.05 9.37 3.28
CA ASP A 189 13.08 10.36 3.74
C ASP A 189 11.72 9.71 4.01
N ALA A 190 11.33 8.75 3.16
CA ALA A 190 10.14 7.95 3.35
C ALA A 190 10.21 7.13 4.65
N LEU A 191 11.34 6.45 4.90
CA LEU A 191 11.52 5.66 6.12
C LEU A 191 11.43 6.55 7.37
N ALA A 192 12.11 7.70 7.38
CA ALA A 192 12.06 8.62 8.51
C ALA A 192 10.63 9.08 8.79
N TRP A 193 9.90 9.49 7.75
CA TRP A 193 8.49 9.87 7.87
C TRP A 193 7.62 8.71 8.37
N MET A 194 7.81 7.49 7.85
CA MET A 194 7.02 6.32 8.25
C MET A 194 7.26 5.94 9.71
N LEU A 195 8.48 6.05 10.22
CA LEU A 195 8.79 5.77 11.62
C LEU A 195 8.16 6.80 12.56
N ASP A 196 8.20 8.09 12.19
CA ASP A 196 7.53 9.15 12.95
C ASP A 196 6.01 8.96 12.97
N GLU A 197 5.42 8.64 11.81
CA GLU A 197 3.98 8.40 11.70
C GLU A 197 3.58 7.10 12.45
N ALA A 198 4.40 6.05 12.38
CA ALA A 198 4.18 4.83 13.16
C ALA A 198 4.16 5.11 14.66
N ALA A 199 5.11 5.90 15.16
CA ALA A 199 5.15 6.30 16.56
C ALA A 199 3.91 7.13 16.96
N LEU A 200 3.51 8.10 16.13
CA LEU A 200 2.31 8.91 16.34
C LEU A 200 1.04 8.06 16.44
N ARG A 201 0.94 7.02 15.61
CA ARG A 201 -0.23 6.13 15.54
C ARG A 201 -0.14 4.93 16.49
N GLY A 202 0.95 4.78 17.23
CA GLY A 202 1.18 3.65 18.13
C GLY A 202 1.30 2.31 17.41
N LEU A 203 1.83 2.31 16.19
CA LEU A 203 2.11 1.09 15.42
C LEU A 203 3.44 0.48 15.90
N GLU A 204 3.45 -0.83 16.08
CA GLU A 204 4.61 -1.55 16.59
C GLU A 204 5.69 -1.68 15.51
N ILE A 205 6.95 -1.39 15.88
CA ILE A 205 8.14 -1.68 15.08
C ILE A 205 8.77 -2.98 15.57
N ARG A 206 9.01 -3.90 14.64
CA ARG A 206 9.60 -5.22 14.92
C ARG A 206 10.73 -5.53 13.93
N ASP A 207 11.66 -6.34 14.41
CA ASP A 207 12.76 -6.82 13.60
C ASP A 207 12.26 -7.55 12.34
N GLY A 208 12.80 -7.18 11.18
CA GLY A 208 12.46 -7.78 9.90
C GLY A 208 11.18 -7.25 9.25
N MET A 209 10.54 -6.21 9.79
CA MET A 209 9.38 -5.59 9.14
C MET A 209 9.76 -4.94 7.81
N LEU A 210 8.86 -5.06 6.83
CA LEU A 210 8.97 -4.43 5.52
C LEU A 210 8.19 -3.10 5.49
N LEU A 211 8.83 -2.02 5.10
CA LEU A 211 8.22 -0.71 4.90
C LEU A 211 8.24 -0.38 3.41
N ILE A 212 7.08 -0.24 2.79
CA ILE A 212 6.98 0.14 1.37
C ILE A 212 6.71 1.65 1.27
N THR A 213 7.56 2.34 0.51
CA THR A 213 7.80 3.78 0.65
C THR A 213 6.83 4.67 -0.13
N GLY A 214 5.88 4.08 -0.85
CA GLY A 214 4.92 4.73 -1.72
C GLY A 214 5.25 4.59 -3.20
N ALA A 215 4.19 4.74 -4.01
CA ALA A 215 4.24 4.59 -5.47
C ALA A 215 5.25 5.53 -6.14
N CYS A 216 6.14 4.94 -6.92
CA CYS A 216 7.00 5.60 -7.90
C CYS A 216 6.40 5.40 -9.31
N GLY A 217 6.09 6.50 -9.99
CA GLY A 217 5.49 6.46 -11.32
C GLY A 217 3.97 6.28 -11.31
N GLY A 218 3.33 6.49 -10.17
CA GLY A 218 1.87 6.49 -10.01
C GLY A 218 1.22 5.10 -9.96
N ILE A 219 -0.12 5.10 -9.92
CA ILE A 219 -0.98 3.94 -9.84
C ILE A 219 -1.49 3.53 -11.23
N HIS A 220 -1.41 2.23 -11.55
CA HIS A 220 -1.79 1.69 -12.86
C HIS A 220 -2.79 0.57 -12.73
N PRO A 221 -3.88 0.52 -13.52
CA PRO A 221 -4.79 -0.63 -13.50
C PRO A 221 -4.07 -1.94 -13.79
N ALA A 222 -4.37 -3.01 -13.04
CA ALA A 222 -3.84 -4.34 -13.28
C ALA A 222 -4.54 -4.99 -14.48
N LEU A 223 -4.10 -4.63 -15.68
CA LEU A 223 -4.62 -5.20 -16.93
C LEU A 223 -3.91 -6.52 -17.27
N PRO A 224 -4.58 -7.49 -17.91
CA PRO A 224 -3.95 -8.74 -18.33
C PRO A 224 -2.68 -8.52 -19.16
N GLY A 225 -1.68 -9.38 -18.96
CA GLY A 225 -0.39 -9.34 -19.67
C GLY A 225 0.79 -9.83 -18.82
N ALA A 226 1.96 -9.97 -19.45
CA ALA A 226 3.22 -10.28 -18.77
C ALA A 226 3.93 -8.98 -18.37
N TYR A 227 4.24 -8.85 -17.08
CA TYR A 227 4.88 -7.66 -16.53
C TYR A 227 6.33 -7.90 -16.15
N ARG A 228 7.13 -6.85 -16.34
CA ARG A 228 8.49 -6.75 -15.82
C ARG A 228 8.72 -5.36 -15.26
N ALA A 229 9.07 -5.29 -13.99
CA ALA A 229 9.45 -4.07 -13.30
C ALA A 229 10.97 -4.08 -13.06
N ASN A 230 11.70 -3.20 -13.71
CA ASN A 230 13.15 -3.09 -13.63
C ASN A 230 13.54 -1.92 -12.72
N TYR A 231 14.36 -2.19 -11.71
CA TYR A 231 14.84 -1.23 -10.70
C TYR A 231 16.36 -1.03 -10.79
N GLY A 232 16.93 -1.20 -11.99
CA GLY A 232 18.36 -1.05 -12.24
C GLY A 232 19.18 -2.06 -11.43
N GLU A 233 20.14 -1.56 -10.65
CA GLU A 233 21.03 -2.39 -9.83
C GLU A 233 20.32 -3.14 -8.69
N LEU A 234 19.12 -2.70 -8.29
CA LEU A 234 18.31 -3.41 -7.30
C LEU A 234 17.64 -4.67 -7.88
N GLY A 235 17.73 -4.88 -9.19
CA GLY A 235 17.19 -6.04 -9.89
C GLY A 235 15.81 -5.78 -10.50
N SER A 236 15.05 -6.85 -10.71
CA SER A 236 13.74 -6.77 -11.35
C SER A 236 12.75 -7.76 -10.75
N ILE A 237 11.46 -7.44 -10.85
CA ILE A 237 10.34 -8.34 -10.56
C ILE A 237 9.63 -8.66 -11.88
N GLU A 238 9.36 -9.94 -12.11
CA GLU A 238 8.53 -10.42 -13.22
C GLU A 238 7.28 -11.09 -12.64
N PHE A 239 6.13 -10.88 -13.27
CA PHE A 239 4.84 -11.45 -12.85
C PHE A 239 3.85 -11.40 -14.02
N THR A 240 2.72 -12.09 -13.88
CA THR A 240 1.64 -12.04 -14.87
C THR A 240 0.38 -11.51 -14.24
N VAL A 241 -0.48 -10.91 -15.06
CA VAL A 241 -1.88 -10.66 -14.72
C VAL A 241 -2.73 -11.44 -15.71
N GLU A 242 -3.58 -12.32 -15.19
CA GLU A 242 -4.51 -13.16 -15.93
C GLU A 242 -5.92 -12.54 -15.95
N GLU A 243 -6.80 -13.04 -16.81
CA GLU A 243 -8.21 -12.65 -16.86
C GLU A 243 -9.01 -13.08 -15.62
#